data_AF-A0A7V5N5G3-F1
#
_entry.id   AF-A0A7V5N5G3-F1
#
_cell.length_a   1.000
_cell.length_b   1.000
_cell.length_c   1.000
_cell.angle_alpha   90.00
_cell.angle_beta   90.00
_cell.angle_gamma   90.00
#
_symmetry.space_group_name_H-M   'P 1'
#
loop_
_entity.id
_entity.type
_entity.pdbx_description
1 polymer ?
#
loop_
_entity_poly.entity_id
_entity_poly.type
_entity_poly.pdbx_seq_one_letter_code
_entity_poly.pdbx_strand_id
1 'polypeptide(L)'
;MKRRLAVIRDIGKRILEDNPSPVVRYRLLRDILGYGDDHPELIAAGQRLNADVHVKELAEVQNEDGGWGRFHTASSTVKSKIPTTETAVNRAVALGLDKSNTVLKKALIYIKKILNGNILFPDPPEKNDRWETGWRLFAASMLSVIEPDAKDIDKYWNLWIEIAERAFASGVYNESNEIQAHCELTGATVGNSYLVIGSKYQLLLLGSRSCNMSVRLQKSLMNWIFNRESGIGYLGQPLNQPPPLRPFSVDAWLTSHEILSNFRYWREFSKSAVDWLWDLRDEVGFWDLGSRAKYMGVHYFPLSENWRRGKSRRHDWSTRIMALLCRYYGR
;
A
#
# COMPACT_ATOMS: atom_id res chain seq x y z
N MET A 1 -18.15 4.71 17.87
CA MET A 1 -16.96 5.10 17.05
C MET A 1 -16.06 6.10 17.77
N LYS A 2 -16.55 7.29 18.18
CA LYS A 2 -15.75 8.32 18.87
C LYS A 2 -14.93 7.81 20.07
N ARG A 3 -15.49 6.94 20.92
CA ARG A 3 -14.79 6.34 22.07
C ARG A 3 -13.57 5.52 21.67
N ARG A 4 -13.67 4.69 20.61
CA ARG A 4 -12.54 3.88 20.13
C ARG A 4 -11.43 4.75 19.53
N LEU A 5 -11.79 5.83 18.85
CA LEU A 5 -10.81 6.80 18.32
C LEU A 5 -10.07 7.54 19.43
N ALA A 6 -10.75 7.92 20.52
CA ALA A 6 -10.09 8.52 21.69
C ALA A 6 -9.06 7.57 22.31
N VAL A 7 -9.43 6.30 22.51
CA VAL A 7 -8.51 5.25 23.01
C VAL A 7 -7.29 5.09 22.10
N ILE A 8 -7.47 5.08 20.78
CA ILE A 8 -6.36 5.00 19.83
C ILE A 8 -5.40 6.19 19.99
N ARG A 9 -5.93 7.41 20.14
CA ARG A 9 -5.11 8.62 20.34
C ARG A 9 -4.36 8.57 21.67
N ASP A 10 -4.98 8.07 22.73
CA ASP A 10 -4.34 7.93 24.04
C ASP A 10 -3.21 6.88 24.01
N ILE A 11 -3.42 5.76 23.30
CA ILE A 11 -2.36 4.78 23.02
C ILE A 11 -1.20 5.45 22.27
N GLY A 12 -1.50 6.24 21.23
CA GLY A 12 -0.48 6.98 20.48
C GLY A 12 0.35 7.91 21.36
N LYS A 13 -0.28 8.66 22.28
CA LYS A 13 0.42 9.53 23.24
C LYS A 13 1.33 8.75 24.18
N ARG A 14 0.87 7.62 24.73
CA ARG A 14 1.68 6.74 25.58
C ARG A 14 2.93 6.22 24.84
N ILE A 15 2.79 5.85 23.56
CA ILE A 15 3.96 5.44 22.76
C ILE A 15 4.93 6.62 22.54
N LEU A 16 4.44 7.86 22.40
CA LEU A 16 5.29 9.05 22.26
C LEU A 16 6.09 9.39 23.52
N GLU A 17 5.48 9.20 24.70
CA GLU A 17 6.12 9.34 26.02
C GLU A 17 7.28 8.34 26.19
N ASP A 18 7.15 7.17 25.58
CA ASP A 18 8.14 6.10 25.58
C ASP A 18 9.36 6.34 24.68
N ASN A 19 9.49 7.55 24.11
CA ASN A 19 10.53 7.99 23.18
C ASN A 19 10.80 6.99 22.03
N PRO A 20 9.84 6.81 21.12
CA PRO A 20 9.92 5.82 20.05
C PRO A 20 10.87 6.29 18.94
N SER A 21 11.13 5.44 17.95
CA SER A 21 11.98 5.79 16.80
C SER A 21 11.46 7.02 16.04
N PRO A 22 12.31 7.74 15.30
CA PRO A 22 11.89 8.88 14.48
C PRO A 22 10.70 8.55 13.56
N VAL A 23 10.73 7.40 12.89
CA VAL A 23 9.64 6.91 12.03
C VAL A 23 8.34 6.75 12.81
N VAL A 24 8.36 6.03 13.93
CA VAL A 24 7.16 5.82 14.75
C VAL A 24 6.63 7.14 15.27
N ARG A 25 7.50 8.02 15.79
CA ARG A 25 7.10 9.34 16.30
C ARG A 25 6.39 10.16 15.22
N TYR A 26 7.01 10.30 14.05
CA TYR A 26 6.43 11.07 12.95
C TYR A 26 5.07 10.50 12.52
N ARG A 27 4.97 9.18 12.38
CA ARG A 27 3.72 8.51 11.99
C ARG A 27 2.63 8.61 13.05
N LEU A 28 2.95 8.56 14.35
CA LEU A 28 1.96 8.77 15.41
C LEU A 28 1.40 10.20 15.37
N LEU A 29 2.25 11.21 15.22
CA LEU A 29 1.83 12.61 15.15
C LEU A 29 0.94 12.86 13.92
N ARG A 30 1.35 12.36 12.75
CA ARG A 30 0.62 12.55 11.48
C ARG A 30 -0.61 11.66 11.34
N ASP A 31 -0.42 10.33 11.41
CA ASP A 31 -1.45 9.35 11.04
C ASP A 31 -2.46 9.08 12.15
N ILE A 32 -2.08 9.28 13.43
CA ILE A 32 -2.90 8.90 14.60
C ILE A 32 -3.47 10.12 15.32
N LEU A 33 -2.61 11.08 15.64
CA LEU A 33 -3.01 12.31 16.33
C LEU A 33 -3.56 13.37 15.37
N GLY A 34 -3.22 13.28 14.08
CA GLY A 34 -3.76 14.15 13.03
C GLY A 34 -3.26 15.59 13.14
N TYR A 35 -2.00 15.77 13.52
CA TYR A 35 -1.38 17.09 13.54
C TYR A 35 -1.28 17.64 12.12
N GLY A 36 -1.57 18.93 11.96
CA GLY A 36 -1.42 19.63 10.68
C GLY A 36 0.05 19.79 10.27
N ASP A 37 0.30 19.98 8.98
CA ASP A 37 1.64 20.08 8.41
C ASP A 37 2.44 21.29 8.95
N ASP A 38 1.75 22.30 9.48
CA ASP A 38 2.30 23.49 10.11
C ASP A 38 2.59 23.30 11.61
N HIS A 39 2.23 22.16 12.20
CA HIS A 39 2.41 21.91 13.63
C HIS A 39 3.91 21.75 13.98
N PRO A 40 4.48 22.56 14.90
CA PRO A 40 5.92 22.56 15.18
C PRO A 40 6.49 21.19 15.56
N GLU A 41 5.76 20.40 16.35
CA GLU A 41 6.20 19.06 16.73
C GLU A 41 6.28 18.09 15.54
N LEU A 42 5.34 18.20 14.59
CA LEU A 42 5.33 17.36 13.39
C LEU A 42 6.49 17.74 12.46
N ILE A 43 6.75 19.05 12.29
CA ILE A 43 7.89 19.56 11.53
C ILE A 43 9.21 19.04 12.12
N ALA A 44 9.39 19.16 13.43
CA ALA A 44 10.58 18.66 14.12
C ALA A 44 10.72 17.13 14.03
N ALA A 45 9.61 16.39 14.06
CA ALA A 45 9.62 14.95 13.83
C ALA A 45 10.01 14.60 12.38
N GLY A 46 9.53 15.36 11.39
CA GLY A 46 9.89 15.18 9.98
C GLY A 46 11.37 15.45 9.69
N GLN A 47 11.95 16.46 10.33
CA GLN A 47 13.40 16.71 10.24
C GLN A 47 14.22 15.52 10.78
N ARG A 48 13.80 14.92 11.90
CA ARG A 48 14.44 13.74 12.47
C ARG A 48 14.23 12.47 11.63
N LEU A 49 13.05 12.33 11.02
CA LEU A 49 12.75 11.23 10.09
C LEU A 49 13.76 11.20 8.93
N ASN A 50 14.13 12.34 8.37
CA ASN A 50 15.12 12.42 7.30
C ASN A 50 16.51 11.89 7.70
N ALA A 51 16.81 11.87 9.00
CA ALA A 51 18.08 11.36 9.54
C ALA A 51 18.02 9.87 9.94
N ASP A 52 16.84 9.25 9.92
CA ASP A 52 16.62 7.85 10.31
C ASP A 52 17.38 6.88 9.40
N VAL A 53 17.92 5.80 9.97
CA VAL A 53 18.75 4.83 9.24
C VAL A 53 18.02 4.20 8.06
N HIS A 54 16.71 3.94 8.18
CA HIS A 54 15.93 3.30 7.11
C HIS A 54 15.67 4.25 5.95
N VAL A 55 15.54 5.55 6.24
CA VAL A 55 15.39 6.60 5.21
C VAL A 55 16.71 6.86 4.51
N LYS A 56 17.82 6.88 5.26
CA LYS A 56 19.17 6.98 4.68
C LYS A 56 19.48 5.80 3.78
N GLU A 57 19.14 4.57 4.19
CA GLU A 57 19.36 3.37 3.37
C GLU A 57 18.64 3.47 2.02
N LEU A 58 17.40 3.97 1.98
CA LEU A 58 16.68 4.21 0.72
C LEU A 58 17.41 5.22 -0.16
N ALA A 59 17.87 6.32 0.43
CA ALA A 59 18.54 7.40 -0.30
C ALA A 59 19.92 7.00 -0.83
N GLU A 60 20.71 6.26 -0.05
CA GLU A 60 22.08 5.84 -0.38
C GLU A 60 22.12 4.88 -1.57
N VAL A 61 21.12 4.00 -1.71
CA VAL A 61 21.06 3.01 -2.79
C VAL A 61 20.14 3.42 -3.95
N GLN A 62 19.61 4.65 -3.92
CA GLN A 62 18.83 5.20 -5.03
C GLN A 62 19.77 5.68 -6.14
N ASN A 63 19.52 5.24 -7.36
CA ASN A 63 20.29 5.64 -8.53
C ASN A 63 20.07 7.13 -8.89
N GLU A 64 20.97 7.70 -9.68
CA GLU A 64 20.87 9.07 -10.18
C GLU A 64 19.60 9.32 -11.00
N ASP A 65 19.09 8.29 -11.69
CA ASP A 65 17.85 8.36 -12.46
C ASP A 65 16.58 8.44 -11.58
N GLY A 66 16.71 8.14 -10.28
CA GLY A 66 15.64 8.12 -9.28
C GLY A 66 15.05 6.73 -8.98
N GLY A 67 15.49 5.67 -9.66
CA GLY A 67 15.07 4.29 -9.43
C GLY A 67 15.99 3.49 -8.51
N TRP A 68 15.69 2.19 -8.35
CA TRP A 68 16.50 1.21 -7.59
C TRP A 68 16.84 -0.02 -8.45
N GLY A 69 17.17 0.20 -9.72
CA GLY A 69 17.42 -0.87 -10.70
C GLY A 69 16.13 -1.34 -11.37
N ARG A 70 15.84 -2.65 -11.30
CA ARG A 70 14.59 -3.20 -11.84
C ARG A 70 13.38 -2.57 -11.17
N PHE A 71 12.28 -2.46 -11.91
CA PHE A 71 11.06 -1.84 -11.44
C PHE A 71 10.23 -2.79 -10.58
N HIS A 72 9.88 -3.95 -11.13
CA HIS A 72 8.92 -4.89 -10.53
C HIS A 72 9.59 -6.22 -10.19
N THR A 73 10.36 -6.77 -11.13
CA THR A 73 10.92 -8.12 -11.03
C THR A 73 12.25 -8.09 -10.31
N ALA A 74 12.37 -8.70 -9.13
CA ALA A 74 13.66 -8.82 -8.46
C ALA A 74 14.64 -9.66 -9.32
N SER A 75 15.91 -9.24 -9.38
CA SER A 75 16.95 -10.07 -9.98
C SER A 75 17.47 -11.08 -8.96
N SER A 76 17.42 -12.38 -9.26
CA SER A 76 18.00 -13.42 -8.40
C SER A 76 19.53 -13.37 -8.35
N THR A 77 20.17 -12.70 -9.32
CA THR A 77 21.64 -12.61 -9.42
C THR A 77 22.22 -11.41 -8.68
N VAL A 78 21.41 -10.38 -8.39
CA VAL A 78 21.86 -9.15 -7.73
C VAL A 78 21.42 -9.18 -6.27
N LYS A 79 22.37 -9.25 -5.35
CA LYS A 79 22.10 -9.10 -3.92
C LYS A 79 21.97 -7.62 -3.59
N SER A 80 20.74 -7.10 -3.65
CA SER A 80 20.41 -5.75 -3.16
C SER A 80 19.54 -5.84 -1.90
N LYS A 81 19.75 -4.90 -0.96
CA LYS A 81 18.87 -4.74 0.20
C LYS A 81 17.46 -4.25 -0.20
N ILE A 82 17.40 -3.47 -1.27
CA ILE A 82 16.18 -2.96 -1.89
C ILE A 82 16.17 -3.44 -3.34
N PRO A 83 15.50 -4.56 -3.65
CA PRO A 83 15.68 -5.27 -4.91
C PRO A 83 15.04 -4.57 -6.12
N THR A 84 14.05 -3.71 -5.90
CA THR A 84 13.29 -3.07 -6.98
C THR A 84 12.78 -1.68 -6.61
N THR A 85 12.47 -0.86 -7.62
CA THR A 85 11.82 0.45 -7.45
C THR A 85 10.45 0.31 -6.77
N GLU A 86 9.65 -0.69 -7.11
CA GLU A 86 8.37 -0.98 -6.43
C GLU A 86 8.59 -1.23 -4.92
N THR A 87 9.60 -2.03 -4.58
CA THR A 87 9.95 -2.32 -3.18
C THR A 87 10.34 -1.04 -2.44
N ALA A 88 11.17 -0.19 -3.07
CA ALA A 88 11.62 1.07 -2.51
C ALA A 88 10.46 2.04 -2.23
N VAL A 89 9.54 2.20 -3.19
CA VAL A 89 8.38 3.09 -3.04
C VAL A 89 7.48 2.63 -1.90
N ASN A 90 7.12 1.34 -1.86
CA ASN A 90 6.32 0.78 -0.77
C ASN A 90 7.00 0.95 0.59
N ARG A 91 8.32 0.76 0.63
CA ARG A 91 9.12 0.95 1.84
C ARG A 91 9.13 2.40 2.31
N ALA A 92 9.36 3.34 1.40
CA ALA A 92 9.36 4.77 1.68
C ALA A 92 8.02 5.24 2.28
N VAL A 93 6.90 4.80 1.70
CA VAL A 93 5.56 5.12 2.18
C VAL A 93 5.29 4.50 3.55
N ALA A 94 5.73 3.25 3.78
CA ALA A 94 5.62 2.62 5.10
C ALA A 94 6.40 3.36 6.20
N LEU A 95 7.57 3.93 5.85
CA LEU A 95 8.35 4.82 6.72
C LEU A 95 7.72 6.20 6.93
N GLY A 96 6.59 6.48 6.28
CA GLY A 96 5.89 7.74 6.40
C GLY A 96 6.40 8.83 5.45
N LEU A 97 7.25 8.52 4.48
CA LEU A 97 7.65 9.52 3.48
C LEU A 97 6.47 9.86 2.56
N ASP A 98 6.44 11.10 2.10
CA ASP A 98 5.50 11.60 1.10
C ASP A 98 6.23 12.25 -0.10
N LYS A 99 5.47 12.76 -1.06
CA LYS A 99 6.01 13.35 -2.30
C LYS A 99 6.91 14.57 -2.10
N SER A 100 6.89 15.21 -0.93
CA SER A 100 7.78 16.33 -0.61
C SER A 100 9.20 15.87 -0.26
N ASN A 101 9.35 14.63 0.21
CA ASN A 101 10.65 14.07 0.57
C ASN A 101 11.49 13.79 -0.70
N THR A 102 12.77 14.12 -0.65
CA THR A 102 13.71 13.99 -1.78
C THR A 102 13.73 12.58 -2.39
N VAL A 103 13.64 11.51 -1.58
CA VAL A 103 13.65 10.12 -2.05
C VAL A 103 12.46 9.85 -2.97
N LEU A 104 11.25 10.18 -2.51
CA LEU A 104 10.03 9.98 -3.29
C LEU A 104 9.86 11.00 -4.41
N LYS A 105 10.38 12.22 -4.26
CA LYS A 105 10.40 13.23 -5.33
C LYS A 105 11.22 12.74 -6.54
N LYS A 106 12.39 12.15 -6.31
CA LYS A 106 13.21 11.53 -7.37
C LYS A 106 12.49 10.35 -8.01
N ALA A 107 11.91 9.46 -7.21
CA ALA A 107 11.14 8.31 -7.70
C ALA A 107 9.93 8.75 -8.55
N LEU A 108 9.23 9.81 -8.14
CA LEU A 108 8.11 10.38 -8.87
C LEU A 108 8.55 10.88 -10.24
N ILE A 109 9.65 11.63 -10.33
CA ILE A 109 10.20 12.10 -11.61
C ILE A 109 10.57 10.91 -12.51
N TYR A 110 11.23 9.91 -11.95
CA TYR A 110 11.62 8.68 -12.64
C TYR A 110 10.41 7.94 -13.23
N ILE A 111 9.39 7.67 -12.41
CA ILE A 111 8.17 6.96 -12.84
C ILE A 111 7.42 7.75 -13.91
N LYS A 112 7.34 9.08 -13.80
CA LYS A 112 6.73 9.92 -14.84
C LYS A 112 7.49 9.83 -16.17
N LYS A 113 8.83 9.80 -16.14
CA LYS A 113 9.63 9.59 -17.36
C LYS A 113 9.31 8.25 -18.02
N ILE A 114 9.14 7.18 -17.25
CA ILE A 114 8.72 5.86 -17.74
C ILE A 114 7.34 5.93 -18.41
N LEU A 115 6.34 6.48 -17.72
CA LEU A 115 4.94 6.52 -18.22
C LEU A 115 4.78 7.40 -19.47
N ASN A 116 5.61 8.43 -19.58
CA ASN A 116 5.65 9.34 -20.72
C ASN A 116 6.53 8.84 -21.88
N GLY A 117 7.16 7.66 -21.74
CA GLY A 117 8.01 7.08 -22.78
C GLY A 117 9.37 7.76 -22.96
N ASN A 118 9.76 8.63 -22.03
CA ASN A 118 11.03 9.34 -22.06
C ASN A 118 12.22 8.44 -21.71
N ILE A 119 11.96 7.35 -20.98
CA ILE A 119 12.93 6.28 -20.70
C ILE A 119 12.21 4.93 -20.79
N LEU A 120 12.98 3.88 -21.09
CA LEU A 120 12.48 2.51 -21.15
C LEU A 120 12.15 1.98 -19.75
N PHE A 121 11.18 1.07 -19.68
CA PHE A 121 10.95 0.29 -18.47
C PHE A 121 12.17 -0.61 -18.19
N PRO A 122 12.72 -0.64 -16.97
CA PRO A 122 14.02 -1.26 -16.70
C PRO A 122 13.99 -2.78 -16.59
N ASP A 123 12.80 -3.39 -16.54
CA ASP A 123 12.67 -4.85 -16.49
C ASP A 123 12.79 -5.45 -17.90
N PRO A 124 13.39 -6.66 -18.04
CA PRO A 124 13.42 -7.36 -19.32
C PRO A 124 12.01 -7.60 -19.86
N PRO A 125 11.75 -7.33 -21.15
CA PRO A 125 10.46 -7.59 -21.75
C PRO A 125 10.02 -9.05 -21.66
N GLU A 126 8.81 -9.29 -21.18
CA GLU A 126 8.19 -10.61 -21.25
C GLU A 126 7.72 -10.90 -22.68
N LYS A 127 7.90 -12.14 -23.14
CA LYS A 127 7.46 -12.58 -24.48
C LYS A 127 5.98 -12.99 -24.47
N ASN A 128 5.11 -12.06 -24.09
CA ASN A 128 3.66 -12.24 -24.10
C ASN A 128 2.94 -10.93 -24.48
N ASP A 129 1.66 -11.03 -24.80
CA ASP A 129 0.76 -9.91 -25.14
C ASP A 129 0.41 -9.01 -23.95
N ARG A 130 0.73 -9.44 -22.72
CA ARG A 130 0.38 -8.77 -21.47
C ARG A 130 1.41 -7.74 -21.07
N TRP A 131 2.66 -7.94 -21.47
CA TRP A 131 3.81 -7.16 -21.03
C TRP A 131 3.57 -5.66 -21.15
N GLU A 132 3.10 -5.25 -22.32
CA GLU A 132 2.92 -3.87 -22.70
C GLU A 132 1.85 -3.15 -21.87
N THR A 133 0.86 -3.88 -21.38
CA THR A 133 -0.15 -3.37 -20.42
C THR A 133 0.36 -3.48 -18.97
N GLY A 134 1.09 -4.56 -18.66
CA GLY A 134 1.60 -4.89 -17.34
C GLY A 134 2.56 -3.86 -16.77
N TRP A 135 3.61 -3.51 -17.52
CA TRP A 135 4.61 -2.56 -17.01
C TRP A 135 4.01 -1.18 -16.75
N ARG A 136 3.03 -0.76 -17.58
CA ARG A 136 2.29 0.49 -17.41
C ARG A 136 1.46 0.48 -16.14
N LEU A 137 0.77 -0.63 -15.88
CA LEU A 137 0.02 -0.84 -14.65
C LEU A 137 0.95 -0.77 -13.42
N PHE A 138 2.11 -1.43 -13.45
CA PHE A 138 3.07 -1.38 -12.35
C PHE A 138 3.56 0.04 -12.08
N ALA A 139 3.94 0.77 -13.14
CA ALA A 139 4.41 2.15 -13.01
C ALA A 139 3.29 3.11 -12.55
N ALA A 140 2.10 3.02 -13.15
CA ALA A 140 0.96 3.89 -12.82
C ALA A 140 0.45 3.66 -11.39
N SER A 141 0.41 2.41 -10.93
CA SER A 141 0.01 2.09 -9.55
C SER A 141 1.04 2.59 -8.52
N MET A 142 2.33 2.54 -8.81
CA MET A 142 3.33 3.13 -7.91
C MET A 142 3.26 4.67 -7.90
N LEU A 143 3.01 5.29 -9.05
CA LEU A 143 2.78 6.74 -9.10
C LEU A 143 1.51 7.12 -8.32
N SER A 144 0.43 6.34 -8.40
CA SER A 144 -0.81 6.62 -7.69
C SER A 144 -0.69 6.53 -6.17
N VAL A 145 0.27 5.74 -5.67
CA VAL A 145 0.61 5.68 -4.24
C VAL A 145 1.30 6.96 -3.77
N ILE A 146 2.15 7.57 -4.60
CA ILE A 146 2.93 8.77 -4.24
C ILE A 146 2.14 10.06 -4.49
N GLU A 147 1.47 10.13 -5.65
CA GLU A 147 0.72 11.30 -6.10
C GLU A 147 -0.61 10.85 -6.76
N PRO A 148 -1.66 10.59 -5.96
CA PRO A 148 -2.96 10.10 -6.43
C PRO A 148 -3.61 10.96 -7.53
N ASP A 149 -3.37 12.27 -7.51
CA ASP A 149 -3.97 13.25 -8.43
C ASP A 149 -3.06 13.59 -9.63
N ALA A 150 -1.98 12.83 -9.86
CA ALA A 150 -1.07 13.08 -10.97
C ALA A 150 -1.78 12.90 -12.32
N LYS A 151 -1.74 13.91 -13.20
CA LYS A 151 -2.32 13.78 -14.56
C LYS A 151 -1.71 12.65 -15.38
N ASP A 152 -0.44 12.31 -15.12
CA ASP A 152 0.28 11.21 -15.77
C ASP A 152 -0.42 9.85 -15.60
N ILE A 153 -1.27 9.66 -14.57
CA ILE A 153 -2.01 8.42 -14.36
C ILE A 153 -3.42 8.41 -14.98
N ASP A 154 -3.90 9.51 -15.55
CA ASP A 154 -5.30 9.67 -15.98
C ASP A 154 -5.72 8.61 -17.00
N LYS A 155 -4.94 8.43 -18.07
CA LYS A 155 -5.25 7.45 -19.13
C LYS A 155 -5.26 6.01 -18.60
N TYR A 156 -4.41 5.70 -17.62
CA TYR A 156 -4.35 4.36 -17.03
C TYR A 156 -5.52 4.14 -16.08
N TRP A 157 -5.83 5.13 -15.24
CA TRP A 157 -7.00 5.07 -14.37
C TRP A 157 -8.28 4.90 -15.18
N ASN A 158 -8.45 5.67 -16.27
CA ASN A 158 -9.59 5.58 -17.19
C ASN A 158 -9.70 4.20 -17.87
N LEU A 159 -8.58 3.60 -18.26
CA LEU A 159 -8.58 2.24 -18.79
C LEU A 159 -9.09 1.23 -17.76
N TRP A 160 -8.57 1.29 -16.53
CA TRP A 160 -8.90 0.31 -15.50
C TRP A 160 -10.30 0.48 -14.92
N ILE A 161 -10.83 1.71 -14.87
CA ILE A 161 -12.22 1.93 -14.46
C ILE A 161 -13.20 1.43 -15.53
N GLU A 162 -12.90 1.60 -16.82
CA GLU A 162 -13.72 1.07 -17.92
C GLU A 162 -13.78 -0.47 -17.87
N ILE A 163 -12.63 -1.12 -17.67
CA ILE A 163 -12.57 -2.58 -17.47
C ILE A 163 -13.42 -3.00 -16.27
N ALA A 164 -13.32 -2.26 -15.15
CA ALA A 164 -14.11 -2.51 -13.96
C ALA A 164 -15.62 -2.37 -14.22
N GLU A 165 -16.05 -1.32 -14.91
CA GLU A 165 -17.46 -1.09 -15.22
C GLU A 165 -18.05 -2.23 -16.06
N ARG A 166 -17.30 -2.73 -17.05
CA ARG A 166 -17.72 -3.86 -17.87
C ARG A 166 -17.75 -5.18 -17.09
N ALA A 167 -16.70 -5.45 -16.32
CA ALA A 167 -16.61 -6.66 -15.48
C ALA A 167 -17.73 -6.74 -14.43
N PHE A 168 -18.27 -5.60 -14.00
CA PHE A 168 -19.32 -5.49 -12.99
C PHE A 168 -20.66 -4.96 -13.54
N ALA A 169 -20.88 -4.95 -14.86
CA ALA A 169 -22.06 -4.35 -15.48
C ALA A 169 -23.39 -4.94 -14.96
N SER A 170 -23.41 -6.24 -14.64
CA SER A 170 -24.56 -6.93 -14.04
C SER A 170 -24.75 -6.64 -12.55
N GLY A 171 -23.81 -5.95 -11.90
CA GLY A 171 -23.76 -5.70 -10.45
C GLY A 171 -22.99 -6.76 -9.66
N VAL A 172 -22.55 -7.84 -10.31
CA VAL A 172 -21.63 -8.85 -9.76
C VAL A 172 -20.45 -9.02 -10.73
N TYR A 173 -19.32 -9.50 -10.21
CA TYR A 173 -18.15 -9.77 -11.05
C TYR A 173 -18.46 -10.85 -12.08
N ASN A 174 -18.07 -10.61 -13.34
CA ASN A 174 -18.15 -11.56 -14.42
C ASN A 174 -16.78 -11.64 -15.13
N GLU A 175 -16.15 -12.81 -15.05
CA GLU A 175 -14.82 -13.06 -15.64
C GLU A 175 -14.85 -12.94 -17.17
N SER A 176 -15.89 -13.44 -17.84
CA SER A 176 -16.01 -13.36 -19.30
C SER A 176 -16.09 -11.91 -19.79
N ASN A 177 -16.81 -11.05 -19.06
CA ASN A 177 -16.89 -9.62 -19.36
C ASN A 177 -15.53 -8.93 -19.17
N GLU A 178 -14.77 -9.30 -18.13
CA GLU A 178 -13.42 -8.77 -17.93
C GLU A 178 -12.48 -9.19 -19.06
N ILE A 179 -12.50 -10.48 -19.44
CA ILE A 179 -11.70 -11.01 -20.55
C ILE A 179 -12.03 -10.27 -21.84
N GLN A 180 -13.32 -10.07 -22.14
CA GLN A 180 -13.76 -9.32 -23.32
C GLN A 180 -13.28 -7.87 -23.27
N ALA A 181 -13.46 -7.18 -22.14
CA ALA A 181 -13.00 -5.79 -21.97
C ALA A 181 -11.50 -5.67 -22.21
N HIS A 182 -10.69 -6.60 -21.70
CA HIS A 182 -9.25 -6.60 -21.95
C HIS A 182 -8.89 -6.86 -23.40
N CYS A 183 -9.54 -7.83 -24.06
CA CYS A 183 -9.33 -8.10 -25.47
C CYS A 183 -9.56 -6.84 -26.31
N GLU A 184 -10.66 -6.13 -26.06
CA GLU A 184 -11.04 -4.92 -26.81
C GLU A 184 -10.17 -3.70 -26.48
N LEU A 185 -9.84 -3.47 -25.21
CA LEU A 185 -9.20 -2.23 -24.75
C LEU A 185 -7.67 -2.31 -24.73
N THR A 186 -7.11 -3.52 -24.63
CA THR A 186 -5.67 -3.74 -24.44
C THR A 186 -5.06 -4.73 -25.43
N GLY A 187 -5.89 -5.56 -26.08
CA GLY A 187 -5.42 -6.67 -26.92
C GLY A 187 -4.77 -7.82 -26.14
N ALA A 188 -4.73 -7.75 -24.80
CA ALA A 188 -4.05 -8.72 -23.95
C ALA A 188 -4.98 -9.82 -23.44
N THR A 189 -4.46 -11.05 -23.39
CA THR A 189 -5.07 -12.15 -22.64
C THR A 189 -4.94 -11.94 -21.13
N VAL A 190 -5.99 -12.21 -20.35
CA VAL A 190 -5.97 -11.90 -18.89
C VAL A 190 -6.26 -13.05 -17.94
N GLY A 191 -6.76 -14.19 -18.40
CA GLY A 191 -6.96 -15.36 -17.55
C GLY A 191 -5.66 -15.77 -16.83
N ASN A 192 -5.74 -15.94 -15.50
CA ASN A 192 -4.62 -16.29 -14.61
C ASN A 192 -3.39 -15.36 -14.75
N SER A 193 -3.62 -14.06 -14.91
CA SER A 193 -2.55 -13.06 -15.09
C SER A 193 -2.53 -11.99 -13.99
N TYR A 194 -1.47 -11.19 -13.95
CA TYR A 194 -1.40 -9.98 -13.12
C TYR A 194 -2.35 -8.86 -13.59
N LEU A 195 -2.96 -8.99 -14.78
CA LEU A 195 -3.88 -8.01 -15.34
C LEU A 195 -5.30 -8.13 -14.79
N VAL A 196 -5.65 -9.20 -14.07
CA VAL A 196 -6.98 -9.32 -13.45
C VAL A 196 -7.23 -8.20 -12.44
N ILE A 197 -8.43 -7.63 -12.43
CA ILE A 197 -8.85 -6.50 -11.60
C ILE A 197 -8.69 -6.76 -10.10
N GLY A 198 -8.68 -8.04 -9.72
CA GLY A 198 -8.44 -8.50 -8.37
C GLY A 198 -6.98 -8.46 -7.90
N SER A 199 -6.05 -7.95 -8.70
CA SER A 199 -4.63 -7.79 -8.36
C SER A 199 -4.38 -6.47 -7.61
N LYS A 200 -3.33 -6.46 -6.77
CA LYS A 200 -3.01 -5.30 -5.91
C LYS A 200 -2.82 -4.00 -6.69
N TYR A 201 -2.32 -4.07 -7.92
CA TYR A 201 -1.96 -2.89 -8.72
C TYR A 201 -3.20 -2.11 -9.20
N GLN A 202 -4.20 -2.83 -9.67
CA GLN A 202 -5.48 -2.28 -10.11
C GLN A 202 -6.20 -1.67 -8.92
N LEU A 203 -6.19 -2.35 -7.77
CA LEU A 203 -6.83 -1.84 -6.56
C LEU A 203 -6.12 -0.61 -5.99
N LEU A 204 -4.78 -0.54 -6.08
CA LEU A 204 -4.02 0.67 -5.75
C LEU A 204 -4.36 1.83 -6.68
N LEU A 205 -4.44 1.58 -7.98
CA LEU A 205 -4.74 2.60 -8.98
C LEU A 205 -6.20 3.09 -8.88
N LEU A 206 -7.17 2.17 -8.89
CA LEU A 206 -8.59 2.50 -8.75
C LEU A 206 -8.88 3.19 -7.41
N GLY A 207 -8.32 2.65 -6.33
CA GLY A 207 -8.49 3.17 -4.97
C GLY A 207 -7.98 4.61 -4.81
N SER A 208 -6.93 5.01 -5.53
CA SER A 208 -6.35 6.36 -5.41
C SER A 208 -7.33 7.47 -5.78
N ARG A 209 -8.36 7.16 -6.59
CA ARG A 209 -9.42 8.10 -7.00
C ARG A 209 -10.81 7.47 -6.87
N SER A 210 -11.02 6.68 -5.82
CA SER A 210 -12.29 5.98 -5.62
C SER A 210 -13.50 6.90 -5.53
N CYS A 211 -13.31 8.19 -5.20
CA CYS A 211 -14.36 9.21 -5.24
C CYS A 211 -14.99 9.41 -6.63
N ASN A 212 -14.26 9.11 -7.70
CA ASN A 212 -14.72 9.23 -9.08
C ASN A 212 -15.42 7.94 -9.58
N MET A 213 -15.50 6.90 -8.75
CA MET A 213 -16.18 5.65 -9.10
C MET A 213 -17.65 5.69 -8.66
N SER A 214 -18.54 5.11 -9.46
CA SER A 214 -19.95 4.98 -9.07
C SER A 214 -20.12 4.18 -7.77
N VAL A 215 -21.12 4.56 -6.96
CA VAL A 215 -21.45 3.87 -5.70
C VAL A 215 -21.70 2.38 -5.93
N ARG A 216 -22.44 2.06 -7.01
CA ARG A 216 -22.75 0.68 -7.39
C ARG A 216 -21.47 -0.11 -7.64
N LEU A 217 -20.57 0.39 -8.48
CA LEU A 217 -19.32 -0.29 -8.80
C LEU A 217 -18.46 -0.50 -7.55
N GLN A 218 -18.29 0.53 -6.71
CA GLN A 218 -17.49 0.38 -5.49
C GLN A 218 -18.04 -0.71 -4.57
N LYS A 219 -19.36 -0.76 -4.35
CA LYS A 219 -19.98 -1.80 -3.52
C LYS A 219 -19.82 -3.18 -4.12
N SER A 220 -20.05 -3.34 -5.42
CA SER A 220 -19.89 -4.62 -6.12
C SER A 220 -18.45 -5.11 -6.09
N LEU A 221 -17.48 -4.23 -6.32
CA LEU A 221 -16.05 -4.54 -6.25
C LEU A 221 -15.65 -4.95 -4.82
N MET A 222 -16.05 -4.20 -3.80
CA MET A 222 -15.74 -4.55 -2.41
C MET A 222 -16.36 -5.89 -2.03
N ASN A 223 -17.64 -6.10 -2.34
CA ASN A 223 -18.31 -7.38 -2.06
C ASN A 223 -17.58 -8.55 -2.72
N TRP A 224 -17.20 -8.41 -3.99
CA TRP A 224 -16.45 -9.45 -4.68
C TRP A 224 -15.08 -9.69 -4.02
N ILE A 225 -14.26 -8.66 -3.84
CA ILE A 225 -12.92 -8.79 -3.25
C ILE A 225 -12.95 -9.44 -1.86
N PHE A 226 -13.90 -9.06 -0.99
CA PHE A 226 -14.01 -9.63 0.35
C PHE A 226 -14.36 -11.12 0.36
N ASN A 227 -15.07 -11.60 -0.66
CA ASN A 227 -15.51 -12.99 -0.77
C ASN A 227 -14.57 -13.86 -1.63
N ARG A 228 -13.44 -13.32 -2.12
CA ARG A 228 -12.45 -14.12 -2.85
C ARG A 228 -11.62 -14.96 -1.92
N GLU A 229 -11.66 -16.28 -2.12
CA GLU A 229 -10.84 -17.24 -1.36
C GLU A 229 -9.34 -17.02 -1.57
N SER A 230 -8.94 -16.60 -2.78
CA SER A 230 -7.54 -16.28 -3.09
C SER A 230 -7.08 -14.92 -2.58
N GLY A 231 -7.97 -14.10 -2.03
CA GLY A 231 -7.66 -12.74 -1.62
C GLY A 231 -7.27 -11.82 -2.78
N ILE A 232 -6.52 -10.77 -2.47
CA ILE A 232 -5.96 -9.87 -3.48
C ILE A 232 -4.74 -10.53 -4.13
N GLY A 233 -4.62 -10.45 -5.46
CA GLY A 233 -3.47 -10.97 -6.20
C GLY A 233 -2.14 -10.39 -5.68
N TYR A 234 -1.10 -11.23 -5.63
CA TYR A 234 0.19 -11.01 -4.94
C TYR A 234 0.15 -11.00 -3.40
N LEU A 235 -1.02 -10.93 -2.76
CA LEU A 235 -1.15 -10.88 -1.30
C LEU A 235 -1.74 -12.19 -0.73
N GLY A 236 -2.64 -12.86 -1.47
CA GLY A 236 -2.96 -14.27 -1.24
C GLY A 236 -3.66 -14.58 0.09
N GLN A 237 -4.33 -13.60 0.71
CA GLN A 237 -5.06 -13.79 1.97
C GLN A 237 -6.54 -13.43 1.81
N PRO A 238 -7.47 -14.36 2.09
CA PRO A 238 -8.90 -14.05 2.14
C PRO A 238 -9.19 -12.97 3.19
N LEU A 239 -10.18 -12.11 2.92
CA LEU A 239 -10.50 -10.94 3.77
C LEU A 239 -11.74 -11.13 4.64
N ASN A 240 -12.59 -12.10 4.30
CA ASN A 240 -13.77 -12.45 5.08
C ASN A 240 -13.46 -13.13 6.42
N GLN A 241 -12.20 -13.47 6.67
CA GLN A 241 -11.74 -14.08 7.93
C GLN A 241 -10.36 -13.56 8.34
N PRO A 242 -10.04 -13.62 9.64
CA PRO A 242 -8.69 -13.35 10.11
C PRO A 242 -7.64 -14.28 9.49
N PRO A 243 -6.44 -13.77 9.19
CA PRO A 243 -5.35 -14.60 8.69
C PRO A 243 -4.77 -15.45 9.83
N PRO A 244 -4.07 -16.54 9.51
CA PRO A 244 -3.18 -17.18 10.47
C PRO A 244 -2.19 -16.15 11.05
N LEU A 245 -1.91 -16.23 12.36
CA LEU A 245 -0.90 -15.38 13.04
C LEU A 245 0.53 -15.80 12.67
N ARG A 246 0.84 -15.73 11.38
CA ARG A 246 2.17 -15.93 10.80
C ARG A 246 2.61 -14.61 10.17
N PRO A 247 3.91 -14.24 10.26
CA PRO A 247 4.40 -12.94 9.81
C PRO A 247 3.92 -12.53 8.42
N PHE A 248 4.08 -13.40 7.41
CA PHE A 248 3.65 -13.12 6.04
C PHE A 248 2.14 -12.97 5.91
N SER A 249 1.37 -13.90 6.50
CA SER A 249 -0.09 -13.92 6.40
C SER A 249 -0.72 -12.64 6.98
N VAL A 250 -0.26 -12.21 8.16
CA VAL A 250 -0.73 -10.98 8.79
C VAL A 250 -0.32 -9.75 7.98
N ASP A 251 0.93 -9.71 7.51
CA ASP A 251 1.47 -8.58 6.74
C ASP A 251 0.71 -8.37 5.43
N ALA A 252 0.51 -9.44 4.65
CA ALA A 252 -0.22 -9.41 3.39
C ALA A 252 -1.72 -9.10 3.57
N TRP A 253 -2.34 -9.64 4.63
CA TRP A 253 -3.75 -9.36 4.96
C TRP A 253 -3.94 -7.90 5.38
N LEU A 254 -3.06 -7.35 6.21
CA LEU A 254 -3.09 -5.92 6.56
C LEU A 254 -2.87 -5.04 5.34
N THR A 255 -1.89 -5.37 4.48
CA THR A 255 -1.68 -4.64 3.23
C THR A 255 -2.93 -4.64 2.35
N SER A 256 -3.66 -5.75 2.32
CA SER A 256 -4.93 -5.82 1.59
C SER A 256 -5.96 -4.85 2.16
N HIS A 257 -6.16 -4.80 3.47
CA HIS A 257 -7.04 -3.81 4.09
C HIS A 257 -6.54 -2.36 3.92
N GLU A 258 -5.23 -2.12 3.95
CA GLU A 258 -4.63 -0.80 3.72
C GLU A 258 -4.93 -0.28 2.30
N ILE A 259 -4.80 -1.14 1.28
CA ILE A 259 -5.18 -0.83 -0.11
C ILE A 259 -6.68 -0.53 -0.18
N LEU A 260 -7.51 -1.44 0.36
CA LEU A 260 -8.96 -1.31 0.27
C LEU A 260 -9.51 -0.11 1.06
N SER A 261 -8.80 0.34 2.10
CA SER A 261 -9.18 1.54 2.87
C SER A 261 -9.23 2.82 2.04
N ASN A 262 -8.66 2.82 0.83
CA ASN A 262 -8.79 3.93 -0.13
C ASN A 262 -10.17 3.97 -0.80
N PHE A 263 -10.96 2.90 -0.76
CA PHE A 263 -12.34 2.87 -1.24
C PHE A 263 -13.30 3.34 -0.15
N ARG A 264 -14.27 4.19 -0.52
CA ARG A 264 -15.24 4.77 0.44
C ARG A 264 -16.04 3.69 1.18
N TYR A 265 -16.41 2.63 0.47
CA TYR A 265 -17.31 1.59 0.97
C TYR A 265 -16.61 0.46 1.73
N TRP A 266 -15.28 0.48 1.84
CA TRP A 266 -14.50 -0.51 2.60
C TRP A 266 -14.98 -0.69 4.04
N ARG A 267 -15.45 0.38 4.69
CA ARG A 267 -15.95 0.34 6.07
C ARG A 267 -17.17 -0.54 6.25
N GLU A 268 -18.04 -0.63 5.24
CA GLU A 268 -19.25 -1.47 5.28
C GLU A 268 -18.87 -2.96 5.39
N PHE A 269 -17.73 -3.35 4.80
CA PHE A 269 -17.26 -4.75 4.76
C PHE A 269 -16.22 -5.10 5.84
N SER A 270 -15.55 -4.10 6.42
CA SER A 270 -14.37 -4.33 7.28
C SER A 270 -14.66 -4.47 8.77
N LYS A 271 -15.93 -4.49 9.19
CA LYS A 271 -16.28 -4.50 10.62
C LYS A 271 -15.64 -5.67 11.35
N SER A 272 -15.78 -6.90 10.84
CA SER A 272 -15.23 -8.10 11.48
C SER A 272 -13.71 -8.07 11.58
N ALA A 273 -13.04 -7.62 10.52
CA ALA A 273 -11.58 -7.43 10.50
C ALA A 273 -11.12 -6.41 11.55
N VAL A 274 -11.85 -5.31 11.68
CA VAL A 274 -11.54 -4.23 12.63
C VAL A 274 -11.81 -4.65 14.08
N ASP A 275 -12.88 -5.39 14.34
CA ASP A 275 -13.16 -5.94 15.67
C ASP A 275 -12.11 -6.97 16.06
N TRP A 276 -11.73 -7.87 15.14
CA TRP A 276 -10.64 -8.81 15.38
C TRP A 276 -9.33 -8.10 15.72
N LEU A 277 -8.92 -7.11 14.92
CA LEU A 277 -7.75 -6.29 15.23
C LEU A 277 -7.89 -5.61 16.59
N TRP A 278 -9.07 -5.07 16.92
CA TRP A 278 -9.32 -4.42 18.21
C TRP A 278 -9.08 -5.37 19.39
N ASP A 279 -9.43 -6.64 19.25
CA ASP A 279 -9.38 -7.63 20.32
C ASP A 279 -7.99 -8.28 20.46
N LEU A 280 -7.08 -8.13 19.49
CA LEU A 280 -5.70 -8.62 19.54
C LEU A 280 -4.75 -7.84 20.46
N ARG A 281 -5.23 -6.80 21.14
CA ARG A 281 -4.37 -6.02 22.03
C ARG A 281 -3.89 -6.84 23.22
N ASP A 282 -2.68 -6.54 23.67
CA ASP A 282 -2.17 -7.00 24.95
C ASP A 282 -2.86 -6.29 26.13
N GLU A 283 -2.54 -6.71 27.35
CA GLU A 283 -3.10 -6.17 28.60
C GLU A 283 -2.85 -4.67 28.77
N VAL A 284 -1.81 -4.13 28.15
CA VAL A 284 -1.48 -2.70 28.21
C VAL A 284 -2.07 -1.90 27.04
N GLY A 285 -2.78 -2.57 26.13
CA GLY A 285 -3.52 -1.99 25.02
C GLY A 285 -2.74 -1.86 23.70
N PHE A 286 -1.60 -2.53 23.56
CA PHE A 286 -0.75 -2.47 22.36
C PHE A 286 -0.87 -3.73 21.50
N TRP A 287 -0.35 -3.68 20.27
CA TRP A 287 -0.31 -4.82 19.36
C TRP A 287 1.12 -5.30 19.16
N ASP A 288 1.32 -6.62 19.20
CA ASP A 288 2.57 -7.26 18.83
C ASP A 288 2.28 -8.62 18.16
N LEU A 289 2.28 -8.64 16.83
CA LEU A 289 1.94 -9.84 16.04
C LEU A 289 3.18 -10.65 15.63
N GLY A 290 4.28 -10.49 16.37
CA GLY A 290 5.49 -11.27 16.19
C GLY A 290 6.46 -10.67 15.19
N SER A 291 7.37 -11.51 14.68
CA SER A 291 8.48 -11.07 13.83
C SER A 291 8.04 -10.57 12.45
N ARG A 292 8.93 -9.87 11.74
CA ARG A 292 8.66 -9.38 10.38
C ARG A 292 8.61 -10.53 9.37
N ALA A 293 7.80 -10.37 8.32
CA ALA A 293 7.88 -11.23 7.15
C ALA A 293 9.27 -11.12 6.51
N LYS A 294 9.80 -12.23 5.98
CA LYS A 294 11.06 -12.26 5.22
C LYS A 294 10.84 -12.33 3.70
N TYR A 295 9.58 -12.26 3.25
CA TYR A 295 9.20 -12.55 1.88
C TYR A 295 9.27 -11.31 0.97
N MET A 296 9.50 -11.52 -0.33
CA MET A 296 9.59 -10.46 -1.33
C MET A 296 8.23 -9.79 -1.57
N GLY A 297 8.19 -8.46 -1.59
CA GLY A 297 7.03 -7.69 -2.03
C GLY A 297 6.13 -7.12 -0.94
N VAL A 298 6.39 -7.41 0.34
CA VAL A 298 5.78 -6.70 1.48
C VAL A 298 6.88 -6.21 2.41
N HIS A 299 7.15 -4.91 2.36
CA HIS A 299 8.30 -4.27 3.03
C HIS A 299 7.87 -3.20 4.03
N TYR A 300 6.77 -3.45 4.74
CA TYR A 300 6.26 -2.49 5.71
C TYR A 300 7.22 -2.31 6.89
N PHE A 301 7.72 -3.44 7.42
CA PHE A 301 8.54 -3.49 8.62
C PHE A 301 10.01 -3.74 8.31
N PRO A 302 10.93 -3.27 9.19
CA PRO A 302 10.68 -2.59 10.46
C PRO A 302 10.48 -1.06 10.34
N LEU A 303 9.74 -0.40 11.22
CA LEU A 303 9.76 1.08 11.33
C LEU A 303 10.85 1.57 12.30
N SER A 304 11.11 0.81 13.35
CA SER A 304 12.17 1.05 14.33
C SER A 304 13.48 0.37 13.94
N GLU A 305 14.62 0.93 14.35
CA GLU A 305 15.96 0.37 14.03
C GLU A 305 16.20 -1.01 14.66
N ASN A 306 15.70 -1.24 15.89
CA ASN A 306 16.02 -2.43 16.65
C ASN A 306 14.79 -3.25 17.07
N TRP A 307 14.42 -4.21 16.23
CA TRP A 307 13.35 -5.18 16.51
C TRP A 307 13.73 -6.29 17.49
N ARG A 308 15.01 -6.40 17.89
CA ARG A 308 15.40 -7.37 18.93
C ARG A 308 14.82 -6.99 20.29
N ARG A 309 14.56 -5.69 20.51
CA ARG A 309 13.80 -5.20 21.66
C ARG A 309 12.31 -5.35 21.36
N GLY A 310 11.61 -6.18 22.15
CA GLY A 310 10.16 -6.39 22.00
C GLY A 310 9.35 -5.09 22.02
N LYS A 311 9.80 -4.09 22.80
CA LYS A 311 9.17 -2.76 22.87
C LYS A 311 9.08 -2.06 21.50
N SER A 312 10.17 -2.00 20.74
CA SER A 312 10.20 -1.35 19.42
C SER A 312 9.31 -2.08 18.40
N ARG A 313 9.37 -3.41 18.38
CA ARG A 313 8.50 -4.24 17.53
C ARG A 313 7.02 -3.99 17.83
N ARG A 314 6.66 -3.94 19.11
CA ARG A 314 5.30 -3.64 19.58
C ARG A 314 4.84 -2.23 19.19
N HIS A 315 5.72 -1.23 19.26
CA HIS A 315 5.40 0.12 18.80
C HIS A 315 5.12 0.15 17.29
N ASP A 316 5.91 -0.55 16.50
CA ASP A 316 5.73 -0.61 15.06
C ASP A 316 4.41 -1.27 14.64
N TRP A 317 4.10 -2.43 15.23
CA TRP A 317 2.82 -3.11 15.03
C TRP A 317 1.64 -2.24 15.45
N SER A 318 1.74 -1.64 16.63
CA SER A 318 0.70 -0.73 17.14
C SER A 318 0.51 0.46 16.20
N THR A 319 1.58 1.06 15.70
CA THR A 319 1.52 2.20 14.77
C THR A 319 0.80 1.83 13.49
N ARG A 320 1.15 0.70 12.87
CA ARG A 320 0.50 0.22 11.65
C ARG A 320 -0.99 -0.05 11.85
N ILE A 321 -1.33 -0.83 12.87
CA ILE A 321 -2.72 -1.24 13.12
C ILE A 321 -3.56 -0.02 13.50
N MET A 322 -3.06 0.86 14.37
CA MET A 322 -3.76 2.09 14.72
C MET A 322 -4.00 2.98 13.51
N ALA A 323 -3.07 3.06 12.55
CA ALA A 323 -3.27 3.87 11.34
C ALA A 323 -4.46 3.35 10.52
N LEU A 324 -4.59 2.02 10.38
CA LEU A 324 -5.75 1.41 9.73
C LEU A 324 -7.05 1.63 10.53
N LEU A 325 -7.01 1.47 11.85
CA LEU A 325 -8.16 1.72 12.73
C LEU A 325 -8.60 3.19 12.69
N CYS A 326 -7.68 4.14 12.62
CA CYS A 326 -7.98 5.57 12.43
C CYS A 326 -8.72 5.81 11.12
N ARG A 327 -8.32 5.17 10.01
CA ARG A 327 -9.06 5.26 8.74
C ARG A 327 -10.48 4.70 8.86
N TYR A 328 -10.67 3.66 9.67
CA TYR A 328 -11.99 3.08 9.90
C TYR A 328 -12.88 3.94 10.81
N TYR A 329 -12.37 4.46 11.93
CA TYR A 329 -13.19 5.21 12.90
C TYR A 329 -13.27 6.72 12.63
N GLY A 330 -12.32 7.28 11.90
CA GLY A 330 -12.19 8.72 11.66
C GLY A 330 -12.89 9.22 10.39
N ARG A 331 -13.29 8.32 9.48
CA ARG A 331 -14.14 8.65 8.33
C ARG A 331 -15.62 8.64 8.68
#